data_AF-A0A524JYK0-F1
#
_entry.id   AF-A0A524JYK0-F1
#
_cell.length_a   1.000
_cell.length_b   1.000
_cell.length_c   1.000
_cell.angle_alpha   90.00
_cell.angle_beta   90.00
_cell.angle_gamma   90.00
#
_symmetry.space_group_name_H-M   'P 1'
#
loop_
_entity.id
_entity.type
_entity.pdbx_description
1 polymer ?
#
loop_
_entity_poly.entity_id
_entity_poly.type
_entity_poly.pdbx_seq_one_letter_code
_entity_poly.pdbx_strand_id
1 'polypeptide(L)'
;MDSNPWEQHALTGNGKPEPSRATRWLLWLSLLHTLPAPFFLFVVVGTVPAAGLLAGGVAGLFAGDRQGLAMGAVLGAQGAGYAALYFLVAWLAEFLLRRLRAVPLRSGVLAILVAAMFAASLAPIYGSGGHGAEQWTNLPGLLEGFAAPP
;
A
#
# COMPACT_ATOMS: atom_id res chain seq x y z
N MET A 1 -13.18 40.99 10.25
CA MET A 1 -12.16 39.91 10.26
C MET A 1 -12.89 38.67 9.79
N ASP A 2 -12.87 38.46 8.48
CA ASP A 2 -13.60 37.36 7.85
C ASP A 2 -12.87 36.06 8.16
N SER A 3 -13.55 35.16 8.88
CA SER A 3 -13.06 33.82 9.15
C SER A 3 -12.79 33.12 7.81
N ASN A 4 -11.60 32.53 7.69
CA ASN A 4 -11.15 31.88 6.48
C ASN A 4 -12.13 30.76 6.08
N PRO A 5 -12.69 30.74 4.86
CA PRO A 5 -13.72 29.76 4.50
C PRO A 5 -13.22 28.30 4.53
N TRP A 6 -11.90 28.09 4.44
CA TRP A 6 -11.28 26.77 4.60
C TRP A 6 -11.15 26.29 6.06
N GLU A 7 -11.27 27.16 7.06
CA GLU A 7 -11.30 26.75 8.48
C GLU A 7 -12.65 26.15 8.88
N GLN A 8 -13.72 26.45 8.14
CA GLN A 8 -15.08 26.01 8.46
C GLN A 8 -15.35 24.55 8.07
N HIS A 9 -14.58 23.98 7.14
CA HIS A 9 -14.76 22.60 6.68
C HIS A 9 -14.09 21.54 7.56
N ALA A 10 -13.27 21.94 8.55
CA ALA A 10 -12.51 21.00 9.39
C ALA A 10 -13.24 20.59 10.68
N LEU A 11 -14.35 21.24 11.02
CA LEU A 11 -15.08 21.00 12.26
C LEU A 11 -16.44 20.40 11.95
N THR A 12 -16.73 19.23 12.53
CA THR A 12 -18.11 18.74 12.61
C THR A 12 -18.97 19.78 13.32
N GLY A 13 -20.30 19.73 13.15
CA GLY A 13 -21.27 20.62 13.82
C GLY A 13 -21.22 20.63 15.37
N ASN A 14 -20.22 19.99 15.97
CA ASN A 14 -19.92 19.95 17.39
C ASN A 14 -18.49 20.45 17.74
N GLY A 15 -17.81 21.18 16.84
CA GLY A 15 -16.55 21.89 17.13
C GLY A 15 -15.33 21.01 17.36
N LYS A 16 -15.37 19.72 16.99
CA LYS A 16 -14.24 18.80 17.09
C LYS A 16 -13.67 18.54 15.70
N PRO A 17 -12.32 18.52 15.54
CA PRO A 17 -11.70 18.10 14.29
C PRO A 17 -12.16 16.68 13.99
N GLU A 18 -12.90 16.50 12.90
CA GLU A 18 -13.21 15.16 12.42
C GLU A 18 -11.88 14.50 12.09
N PRO A 19 -11.53 13.33 12.65
CA PRO A 19 -10.37 12.62 12.16
C PRO A 19 -10.72 12.25 10.73
N SER A 20 -10.14 13.00 9.80
CA SER A 20 -10.62 13.00 8.43
C SER A 20 -10.56 11.57 7.92
N ARG A 21 -11.65 11.06 7.34
CA ARG A 21 -11.63 9.80 6.60
C ARG A 21 -10.38 9.71 5.69
N ALA A 22 -9.89 10.86 5.22
CA ALA A 22 -8.67 11.00 4.45
C ALA A 22 -7.41 10.42 5.13
N THR A 23 -7.19 10.56 6.44
CA THR A 23 -5.99 9.99 7.10
C THR A 23 -5.95 8.47 6.96
N ARG A 24 -7.08 7.79 7.19
CA ARG A 24 -7.18 6.34 6.98
C ARG A 24 -6.97 5.95 5.53
N TRP A 25 -7.60 6.67 4.61
CA TRP A 25 -7.44 6.41 3.18
C TRP A 25 -5.98 6.59 2.72
N LEU A 26 -5.29 7.63 3.21
CA LEU A 26 -3.88 7.86 2.94
C LEU A 26 -3.02 6.74 3.51
N LEU A 27 -3.22 6.35 4.77
CA LEU A 27 -2.50 5.22 5.37
C LEU A 27 -2.74 3.93 4.59
N TRP A 28 -4.00 3.65 4.24
CA TRP A 28 -4.36 2.47 3.47
C TRP A 28 -3.70 2.45 2.09
N LEU A 29 -3.81 3.55 1.33
CA LEU A 29 -3.20 3.69 0.01
C LEU A 29 -1.69 3.51 0.10
N SER A 30 -1.03 4.15 1.06
CA SER A 30 0.40 4.00 1.25
C SER A 30 0.76 2.53 1.52
N LEU A 31 0.05 1.86 2.44
CA LEU A 31 0.33 0.45 2.79
C LEU A 31 0.12 -0.47 1.57
N LEU A 32 -0.95 -0.24 0.81
CA LEU A 32 -1.30 -0.99 -0.39
C LEU A 32 -0.20 -0.98 -1.45
N HIS A 33 0.57 0.12 -1.53
CA HIS A 33 1.61 0.33 -2.54
C HIS A 33 3.02 0.01 -2.03
N THR A 34 3.30 0.17 -0.73
CA THR A 34 4.67 0.04 -0.21
C THR A 34 4.92 -1.26 0.52
N LEU A 35 3.91 -1.90 1.12
CA LEU A 35 4.13 -3.15 1.85
C LEU A 35 4.08 -4.35 0.90
N PRO A 36 5.16 -5.13 0.80
CA PRO A 36 5.16 -6.34 0.02
C PRO A 36 4.17 -7.34 0.63
N ALA A 37 3.22 -7.78 -0.19
CA ALA A 37 2.35 -8.90 0.13
C ALA A 37 3.00 -10.19 -0.38
N PRO A 38 3.10 -11.24 0.44
CA PRO A 38 3.61 -12.52 -0.03
C PRO A 38 2.59 -13.18 -0.96
N PHE A 39 3.04 -13.62 -2.11
CA PHE A 39 2.23 -14.28 -3.12
C PHE A 39 2.84 -15.63 -3.47
N PHE A 40 2.01 -16.67 -3.44
CA PHE A 40 2.43 -18.05 -3.63
C PHE A 40 1.54 -18.66 -4.69
N LEU A 41 2.14 -19.05 -5.82
CA LEU A 41 1.37 -19.79 -6.82
C LEU A 41 2.03 -21.13 -7.16
N PHE A 42 3.34 -21.22 -7.38
CA PHE A 42 3.93 -22.48 -7.85
C PHE A 42 5.41 -22.64 -7.47
N VAL A 43 5.74 -22.85 -6.18
CA VAL A 43 7.09 -23.21 -5.65
C VAL A 43 7.98 -22.02 -5.21
N VAL A 44 7.55 -20.78 -5.40
CA VAL A 44 8.38 -19.60 -5.11
C VAL A 44 7.62 -18.57 -4.28
N VAL A 45 8.29 -18.03 -3.26
CA VAL A 45 7.80 -16.87 -2.48
C VAL A 45 8.10 -15.60 -3.27
N GLY A 46 7.08 -15.02 -3.90
CA GLY A 46 7.17 -13.70 -4.49
C GLY A 46 6.68 -12.63 -3.51
N THR A 47 7.34 -11.49 -3.48
CA THR A 47 6.92 -10.34 -2.66
C THR A 47 6.52 -9.21 -3.59
N VAL A 48 5.21 -8.95 -3.76
CA VAL A 48 4.71 -7.87 -4.63
C VAL A 48 3.76 -6.99 -3.82
N PRO A 49 3.74 -5.66 -4.00
CA PRO A 49 2.72 -4.84 -3.38
C PRO A 49 1.31 -5.35 -3.70
N ALA A 50 0.38 -5.25 -2.75
CA ALA A 50 -0.99 -5.71 -2.95
C ALA A 50 -1.69 -5.00 -4.12
N ALA A 51 -1.33 -3.73 -4.38
CA ALA A 51 -1.76 -3.00 -5.57
C ALA A 51 -1.32 -3.71 -6.88
N GLY A 52 -0.12 -4.28 -6.91
CA GLY A 52 0.40 -5.04 -8.06
C GLY A 52 -0.36 -6.35 -8.29
N LEU A 53 -0.75 -7.05 -7.22
CA LEU A 53 -1.59 -8.25 -7.31
C LEU A 53 -2.99 -7.93 -7.84
N LEU A 54 -3.59 -6.82 -7.38
CA LEU A 54 -4.87 -6.34 -7.92
C LEU A 54 -4.76 -5.98 -9.40
N ALA A 55 -3.72 -5.23 -9.78
CA ALA A 55 -3.50 -4.84 -11.18
C ALA A 55 -3.26 -6.05 -12.09
N GLY A 56 -2.43 -7.00 -11.66
CA GLY A 56 -2.21 -8.27 -12.37
C GLY A 56 -3.46 -9.12 -12.44
N GLY A 57 -4.28 -9.13 -11.38
CA GLY A 57 -5.58 -9.78 -11.35
C GLY A 57 -6.53 -9.23 -12.40
N VAL A 58 -6.69 -7.91 -12.43
CA VAL A 58 -7.52 -7.22 -13.43
C VAL A 58 -7.00 -7.50 -14.84
N ALA A 59 -5.70 -7.36 -15.08
CA ALA A 59 -5.11 -7.63 -16.40
C ALA A 59 -5.37 -9.07 -16.86
N GLY A 60 -5.23 -10.05 -15.97
CA GLY A 60 -5.51 -11.46 -16.27
C GLY A 60 -6.97 -11.73 -16.64
N LEU A 61 -7.93 -11.04 -16.00
CA LEU A 61 -9.36 -11.17 -16.34
C LEU A 61 -9.67 -10.71 -17.78
N PHE A 62 -8.84 -9.83 -18.35
CA PHE A 62 -8.98 -9.33 -19.72
C PHE A 62 -7.99 -9.97 -20.71
N ALA A 63 -7.29 -11.04 -20.35
CA ALA A 63 -6.30 -11.70 -21.20
C ALA A 63 -6.90 -12.42 -22.43
N GLY A 64 -8.19 -12.72 -22.42
CA GLY A 64 -8.91 -13.33 -23.55
C GLY A 64 -8.84 -14.87 -23.59
N ASP A 65 -8.10 -15.51 -22.69
CA ASP A 65 -7.98 -16.96 -22.58
C ASP A 65 -8.36 -17.49 -21.17
N ARG A 66 -8.68 -18.78 -21.08
CA ARG A 66 -9.14 -19.40 -19.82
C ARG A 66 -8.07 -19.44 -18.74
N GLN A 67 -6.80 -19.57 -19.13
CA GLN A 67 -5.67 -19.65 -18.19
C GLN A 67 -5.40 -18.26 -17.60
N GLY A 68 -5.40 -17.21 -18.42
CA GLY A 68 -5.35 -15.82 -18.01
C GLY A 68 -6.49 -15.45 -17.06
N LEU A 69 -7.73 -15.88 -17.36
CA LEU A 69 -8.89 -15.64 -16.49
C LEU A 69 -8.74 -16.33 -15.12
N ALA A 70 -8.32 -17.60 -15.10
CA ALA A 70 -8.08 -18.32 -13.85
C ALA A 70 -6.97 -17.67 -13.02
N MET A 71 -5.87 -17.27 -13.67
CA MET A 71 -4.76 -16.57 -13.03
C MET A 71 -5.19 -15.20 -12.49
N GLY A 72 -5.95 -14.45 -13.28
CA GLY A 72 -6.49 -13.15 -12.93
C GLY A 72 -7.42 -13.21 -11.72
N ALA A 73 -8.27 -14.24 -11.65
CA ALA A 73 -9.15 -14.47 -10.51
C ALA A 73 -8.35 -14.76 -9.22
N VAL A 74 -7.31 -15.58 -9.29
CA VAL A 74 -6.47 -15.90 -8.10
C VAL A 74 -5.68 -14.68 -7.63
N LEU A 75 -5.02 -13.98 -8.56
CA LEU A 75 -4.28 -12.75 -8.27
C LEU A 75 -5.19 -11.67 -7.68
N GLY A 76 -6.36 -11.47 -8.30
CA GLY A 76 -7.36 -10.52 -7.84
C GLY A 76 -7.89 -10.85 -6.45
N ALA A 77 -8.20 -12.12 -6.17
CA ALA A 77 -8.67 -12.56 -4.86
C ALA A 77 -7.60 -12.36 -3.77
N GLN A 78 -6.34 -12.71 -4.05
CA GLN A 78 -5.24 -12.49 -3.11
C GLN A 78 -5.00 -10.99 -2.88
N GLY A 79 -4.93 -10.19 -3.95
CA GLY A 79 -4.80 -8.75 -3.87
C GLY A 79 -5.91 -8.09 -3.05
N ALA A 80 -7.16 -8.53 -3.23
CA ALA A 80 -8.31 -8.06 -2.45
C ALA A 80 -8.20 -8.45 -0.97
N GLY A 81 -7.76 -9.67 -0.67
CA GLY A 81 -7.51 -10.12 0.71
C GLY A 81 -6.48 -9.25 1.42
N TYR A 82 -5.35 -8.97 0.77
CA TYR A 82 -4.32 -8.08 1.33
C TYR A 82 -4.79 -6.63 1.43
N ALA A 83 -5.56 -6.14 0.45
CA ALA A 83 -6.15 -4.81 0.52
C ALA A 83 -7.07 -4.65 1.74
N ALA A 84 -7.89 -5.66 2.04
CA ALA A 84 -8.74 -5.67 3.23
C ALA A 84 -7.92 -5.71 4.53
N LEU A 85 -6.86 -6.53 4.57
CA LEU A 85 -5.95 -6.59 5.72
C LEU A 85 -5.27 -5.24 5.99
N TYR A 86 -4.74 -4.60 4.95
CA TYR A 86 -4.12 -3.28 5.08
C TYR A 86 -5.13 -2.20 5.45
N PHE A 87 -6.39 -2.35 5.05
CA PHE A 87 -7.45 -1.43 5.47
C PHE A 87 -7.70 -1.55 6.97
N LEU A 88 -7.72 -2.77 7.50
CA LEU A 88 -7.83 -3.02 8.94
C LEU A 88 -6.65 -2.43 9.71
N VAL A 89 -5.42 -2.56 9.18
CA VAL A 89 -4.22 -1.96 9.78
C VAL A 89 -4.30 -0.43 9.77
N ALA A 90 -4.70 0.17 8.64
CA ALA A 90 -4.89 1.62 8.54
C ALA A 90 -5.96 2.13 9.51
N TRP A 91 -7.05 1.37 9.69
CA TRP A 91 -8.10 1.67 10.65
C TRP A 91 -7.58 1.61 12.10
N LEU A 92 -6.80 0.58 12.44
CA LEU A 92 -6.22 0.44 13.78
C LEU A 92 -5.19 1.55 14.08
N ALA A 93 -4.35 1.88 13.10
CA ALA A 93 -3.39 2.97 13.20
C ALA A 93 -4.08 4.33 13.41
N GLU A 94 -5.15 4.59 12.63
CA GLU A 94 -5.99 5.79 12.82
C GLU A 94 -6.59 5.82 14.23
N PHE A 95 -7.14 4.68 14.70
CA PHE A 95 -7.70 4.56 16.04
C PHE A 95 -6.67 4.86 17.15
N LEU A 96 -5.44 4.34 17.02
CA LEU A 96 -4.35 4.60 17.96
C LEU A 96 -3.92 6.08 17.93
N LEU A 97 -3.77 6.68 16.75
CA LEU A 97 -3.44 8.10 16.61
C LEU A 97 -4.48 9.00 17.26
N ARG A 98 -5.77 8.64 17.18
CA ARG A 98 -6.86 9.36 17.88
C ARG A 98 -6.69 9.29 19.40
N ARG A 99 -6.27 8.13 19.94
CA ARG A 99 -6.14 7.92 21.39
C ARG A 99 -4.94 8.65 21.99
N LEU A 100 -3.87 8.82 21.23
CA LEU A 100 -2.71 9.61 21.63
C LEU A 100 -3.11 11.09 21.63
N ARG A 101 -3.10 11.78 22.77
CA ARG A 101 -3.44 13.23 22.84
C ARG A 101 -2.21 14.14 22.69
N ALA A 102 -1.02 13.63 23.00
CA ALA A 102 0.21 14.38 22.91
C ALA A 102 0.68 14.45 21.46
N VAL A 103 0.78 15.68 20.92
CA VAL A 103 1.31 15.99 19.59
C VAL A 103 2.68 15.32 19.32
N PRO A 104 3.69 15.37 20.22
CA PRO A 104 4.98 14.74 19.94
C PRO A 104 4.89 13.21 19.81
N LEU A 105 4.02 12.53 20.56
CA LEU A 105 3.82 11.09 20.42
C LEU A 105 3.16 10.73 19.08
N ARG A 106 2.18 11.52 18.63
CA ARG A 106 1.55 11.30 17.32
C ARG A 106 2.56 11.42 16.19
N SER A 107 3.38 12.47 16.21
CA SER A 107 4.42 12.68 15.20
C SER A 107 5.47 11.57 15.24
N GLY A 108 5.86 11.10 16.42
CA GLY A 108 6.79 9.97 16.57
C GLY A 108 6.24 8.67 15.98
N VAL A 109 4.97 8.34 16.25
CA VAL A 109 4.32 7.14 15.68
C VAL A 109 4.21 7.24 14.15
N LEU A 110 3.87 8.41 13.62
CA LEU A 110 3.84 8.64 12.17
C LEU A 110 5.24 8.52 11.55
N ALA A 111 6.27 9.07 12.18
CA ALA A 111 7.64 8.96 11.70
C ALA A 111 8.12 7.50 11.66
N ILE A 112 7.77 6.70 12.69
CA ILE A 112 8.07 5.27 12.72
C ILE A 112 7.34 4.53 11.60
N LEU A 113 6.05 4.84 11.38
CA LEU A 113 5.28 4.27 10.27
C LEU A 113 5.92 4.60 8.92
N VAL A 114 6.26 5.86 8.68
CA VAL A 114 6.93 6.28 7.43
C VAL A 114 8.28 5.58 7.26
N ALA A 115 9.10 5.50 8.32
CA ALA A 115 10.39 4.81 8.27
C ALA A 115 10.23 3.31 7.99
N ALA A 116 9.24 2.65 8.60
CA ALA A 116 8.94 1.24 8.36
C ALA A 116 8.47 1.00 6.93
N MET A 117 7.62 1.88 6.38
CA MET A 117 7.16 1.80 4.99
C MET A 117 8.28 2.07 3.99
N PHE A 118 9.16 3.02 4.30
CA PHE A 118 10.35 3.28 3.50
C PHE A 118 11.29 2.07 3.50
N ALA A 119 11.59 1.49 4.68
CA ALA A 119 12.39 0.28 4.79
C ALA A 119 11.77 -0.91 4.03
N ALA A 120 10.45 -1.07 4.12
CA ALA A 120 9.73 -2.10 3.37
C ALA A 120 9.77 -1.86 1.85
N SER A 121 9.77 -0.61 1.39
CA SER A 121 9.92 -0.26 -0.03
C SER A 121 11.33 -0.51 -0.59
N LEU A 122 12.33 -0.56 0.29
CA LEU A 122 13.70 -0.95 -0.06
C LEU A 122 13.88 -2.47 -0.06
N ALA A 123 12.96 -3.21 0.55
CA ALA A 123 13.03 -4.66 0.56
C ALA A 123 12.88 -5.18 -0.88
N PRO A 124 13.74 -6.10 -1.32
CA PRO A 124 13.68 -6.65 -2.66
C PRO A 124 12.33 -7.34 -2.93
N ILE A 125 11.69 -6.91 -4.02
CA ILE A 125 10.53 -7.58 -4.61
C ILE A 125 11.09 -8.71 -5.48
N TYR A 126 11.00 -9.93 -4.98
CA TYR A 126 11.42 -11.11 -5.74
C TYR A 126 10.27 -11.62 -6.58
N GLY A 127 10.51 -11.84 -7.87
CA GLY A 127 9.63 -12.58 -8.77
C GLY A 127 10.43 -13.67 -9.46
N SER A 128 10.58 -14.85 -8.84
CA SER A 128 11.19 -15.97 -9.55
C SER A 128 10.13 -16.68 -10.39
N GLY A 129 10.19 -16.52 -11.71
CA GLY A 129 9.65 -17.52 -12.62
C GLY A 129 10.44 -18.83 -12.45
N GLY A 130 9.96 -19.96 -12.97
CA GLY A 130 10.65 -21.26 -12.87
C GLY A 130 12.06 -21.33 -13.51
N HIS A 131 12.70 -20.20 -13.81
CA HIS A 131 14.04 -20.03 -14.40
C HIS A 131 14.91 -19.03 -13.60
N GLY A 132 14.74 -18.98 -12.27
CA GLY A 132 15.61 -18.20 -11.38
C GLY A 132 14.95 -16.95 -10.81
N ALA A 133 15.46 -16.50 -9.65
CA ALA A 133 14.99 -15.32 -8.96
C ALA A 133 15.42 -14.06 -9.70
N GLU A 134 14.59 -13.61 -10.62
CA GLU A 134 14.71 -12.26 -11.15
C GLU A 134 14.18 -11.28 -10.10
N GLN A 135 14.98 -10.25 -9.81
CA GLN A 135 14.63 -9.16 -8.92
C GLN A 135 13.83 -8.15 -9.74
N TRP A 136 12.54 -8.00 -9.47
CA TRP A 136 11.65 -7.24 -10.36
C TRP A 136 11.67 -5.75 -10.05
N THR A 137 11.92 -5.38 -8.79
CA THR A 137 12.07 -3.96 -8.42
C THR A 137 12.63 -3.78 -7.01
N ASN A 138 13.57 -2.86 -6.89
CA ASN A 138 13.96 -2.19 -5.66
C ASN A 138 14.24 -0.72 -6.04
N LEU A 139 14.09 0.23 -5.10
CA LEU A 139 14.37 1.64 -5.36
C LEU A 139 15.76 1.88 -6.01
N PRO A 140 16.83 1.15 -5.59
CA PRO A 140 18.12 1.18 -6.28
C PRO A 140 18.07 0.67 -7.73
N GLY A 141 17.37 -0.43 -8.02
CA GLY A 141 17.23 -0.96 -9.39
C GLY A 141 16.39 -0.06 -10.31
N LEU A 142 15.43 0.69 -9.76
CA LEU A 142 14.73 1.75 -10.49
C LEU A 142 15.66 2.91 -10.84
N LEU A 143 16.50 3.36 -9.89
CA LEU A 143 17.48 4.41 -10.13
C LEU A 143 18.57 3.98 -11.13
N GLU A 144 18.99 2.72 -11.09
CA GLU A 144 19.89 2.12 -12.09
C GLU A 144 19.23 2.05 -13.48
N GLY A 145 17.96 1.66 -13.55
CA GLY A 145 17.18 1.66 -14.80
C GLY A 145 16.99 3.05 -15.42
N PHE A 146 16.90 4.12 -14.61
CA PHE A 146 16.90 5.50 -15.10
C PHE A 146 18.30 6.03 -15.45
N ALA A 147 19.35 5.43 -14.91
CA ALA A 147 20.73 5.80 -15.18
C ALA A 147 21.35 5.07 -16.39
N ALA A 148 20.69 4.02 -16.90
CA ALA A 148 21.10 3.35 -18.14
C ALA A 148 20.69 4.18 -19.37
N PRO A 149 21.60 4.50 -20.31
CA PRO A 149 21.25 5.14 -21.57
C PRO A 149 20.38 4.21 -22.44
N PRO A 150 19.56 4.78 -23.35
CA PRO A 150 18.59 4.03 -24.17
C PRO A 150 19.22 3.02 -25.12
#